data_AF-A0A2S6NFZ5-F1
#
_entry.id   AF-A0A2S6NFZ5-F1
#
_cell.length_a   1.000
_cell.length_b   1.000
_cell.length_c   1.000
_cell.angle_alpha   90.00
_cell.angle_beta   90.00
_cell.angle_gamma   90.00
#
_symmetry.space_group_name_H-M   'P 1'
#
loop_
_entity.id
_entity.type
_entity.pdbx_description
1 polymer ?
#
loop_
_entity_poly.entity_id
_entity_poly.type
_entity_poly.pdbx_seq_one_letter_code
_entity_poly.pdbx_strand_id
1 'polypeptide(L)'
;MWKHVDRYPDSEARKTAWGAFDRLDPITPASVGAEVDDFGGLPFLRFEDAAQEAFDEWRKELEMRLRGGDLSPALESHLAKFRKLVPALALTSHLADGGRGPVSERAVIRALAIAAYAEAHARRCYSAGAMADVAAAKAIVSHIRHGDLKEGFSLRDAMRNDWSHLTDRDQVSAGLDLLVDLDWLAAKTIRTGGRPSTIFSINPKAFP
;
A
#
# COMPACT_ATOMS: atom_id res chain seq x y z
N MET A 1 -19.75 10.56 22.81
CA MET A 1 -20.09 12.00 22.86
C MET A 1 -18.80 12.78 22.64
N TRP A 2 -18.74 13.64 21.62
CA TRP A 2 -17.57 14.47 21.35
C TRP A 2 -17.50 15.61 22.39
N LYS A 3 -16.30 15.90 22.91
CA LYS A 3 -16.04 16.99 23.86
C LYS A 3 -14.91 17.85 23.32
N HIS A 4 -15.15 19.15 23.17
CA HIS A 4 -14.11 20.11 22.82
C HIS A 4 -13.08 20.18 23.95
N VAL A 5 -11.81 19.89 23.63
CA VAL A 5 -10.69 19.99 24.57
C VAL A 5 -9.69 20.97 23.98
N ASP A 6 -9.84 22.23 24.36
CA ASP A 6 -8.86 23.28 24.13
C ASP A 6 -7.98 23.37 25.38
N ARG A 7 -6.91 22.57 25.40
CA ARG A 7 -5.95 22.52 26.50
C ARG A 7 -4.65 23.16 26.06
N TYR A 8 -4.05 23.96 26.94
CA TYR A 8 -2.70 24.47 26.71
C TYR A 8 -1.74 23.28 26.49
N PRO A 9 -0.80 23.35 25.52
CA PRO A 9 0.17 22.28 25.29
C PRO A 9 0.94 21.95 26.56
N ASP A 10 1.15 20.65 26.81
CA ASP A 10 2.02 20.21 27.88
C ASP A 10 3.44 20.73 27.61
N SER A 11 3.85 21.69 28.44
CA SER A 11 5.10 22.42 28.23
C SER A 11 6.32 21.55 28.49
N GLU A 12 6.23 20.59 29.41
CA GLU A 12 7.32 19.65 29.67
C GLU A 12 7.44 18.64 28.53
N ALA A 13 6.32 18.07 28.07
CA ALA A 13 6.34 17.20 26.90
C ALA A 13 6.89 17.91 25.66
N ARG A 14 6.53 19.19 25.47
CA ARG A 14 7.08 20.02 24.38
C ARG A 14 8.59 20.20 24.52
N LYS A 15 9.09 20.52 25.72
CA LYS A 15 10.54 20.64 25.97
C LYS A 15 11.26 19.32 25.72
N THR A 16 10.71 18.19 26.18
CA THR A 16 11.29 16.86 25.94
C THR A 16 11.39 16.55 24.45
N ALA A 17 10.34 16.85 23.69
CA ALA A 17 10.36 16.69 22.23
C ALA A 17 11.40 17.58 21.56
N TRP A 18 11.51 18.86 21.97
CA TRP A 18 12.52 19.78 21.46
C TRP A 18 13.95 19.33 21.78
N GLY A 19 14.18 18.84 22.99
CA GLY A 19 15.47 18.31 23.39
C GLY A 19 15.94 17.11 22.55
N ALA A 20 15.05 16.41 21.84
CA ALA A 20 15.47 15.40 20.87
C ALA A 20 16.19 16.04 19.67
N PHE A 21 15.67 17.13 19.12
CA PHE A 21 16.31 17.84 18.01
C PHE A 21 17.67 18.41 18.42
N ASP A 22 17.76 19.07 19.57
CA ASP A 22 19.02 19.64 20.06
C ASP A 22 20.11 18.58 20.25
N ARG A 23 19.74 17.35 20.66
CA ARG A 23 20.68 16.23 20.78
C ARG A 23 21.08 15.62 19.44
N LEU A 24 20.17 15.60 18.47
CA LEU A 24 20.37 14.96 17.18
C LEU A 24 21.03 15.87 16.15
N ASP A 25 20.91 17.20 16.29
CA ASP A 25 21.52 18.16 15.37
C ASP A 25 23.06 18.01 15.27
N PRO A 26 23.82 17.86 16.37
CA PRO A 26 25.27 17.63 16.31
C PRO A 26 25.65 16.13 16.31
N ILE A 27 24.72 15.22 15.98
CA ILE A 27 24.99 13.78 16.08
C ILE A 27 26.15 13.36 15.18
N THR A 28 27.06 12.57 15.75
CA THR A 28 28.10 11.87 14.99
C THR A 28 27.97 10.36 15.19
N PRO A 29 28.44 9.53 14.25
CA PRO A 29 28.45 8.08 14.42
C PRO A 29 29.09 7.64 15.75
N ALA A 30 30.25 8.22 16.08
CA ALA A 30 30.95 7.94 17.32
C ALA A 30 30.14 8.31 18.58
N SER A 31 29.41 9.45 18.55
CA SER A 31 28.63 9.91 19.70
C SER A 31 27.51 8.97 20.13
N VAL A 32 27.07 8.08 19.23
CA VAL A 32 26.03 7.09 19.48
C VAL A 32 26.53 5.66 19.42
N GLY A 33 27.84 5.44 19.36
CA GLY A 33 28.43 4.10 19.31
C GLY A 33 28.11 3.35 18.02
N ALA A 34 27.95 4.06 16.90
CA ALA A 34 27.77 3.43 15.60
C ALA A 34 29.07 2.78 15.12
N GLU A 35 28.93 1.60 14.55
CA GLU A 35 29.99 0.84 13.90
C GLU A 35 30.07 1.23 12.42
N VAL A 36 31.25 1.11 11.83
CA VAL A 36 31.47 1.22 10.38
C VAL A 36 32.06 -0.11 9.94
N ASP A 37 31.60 -0.66 8.82
CA ASP A 37 32.18 -1.88 8.29
C ASP A 37 33.61 -1.67 7.76
N ASP A 38 34.37 -2.76 7.64
CA ASP A 38 35.74 -2.74 7.15
C ASP A 38 35.86 -2.29 5.67
N PHE A 39 34.73 -2.18 4.96
CA PHE A 39 34.65 -1.79 3.55
C PHE A 39 34.31 -0.31 3.37
N GLY A 40 34.20 0.47 4.46
CA GLY A 40 33.94 1.91 4.42
C GLY A 40 32.47 2.27 4.14
N GLY A 41 31.53 1.40 4.55
CA GLY A 41 30.10 1.60 4.42
C GLY A 41 29.52 2.71 5.31
N LEU A 42 28.21 2.92 5.20
CA LEU A 42 27.50 3.85 6.08
C LEU A 42 27.54 3.34 7.53
N PRO A 43 27.76 4.22 8.53
CA PRO A 43 27.71 3.81 9.92
C PRO A 43 26.35 3.24 10.32
N PHE A 44 26.35 2.21 11.15
CA PHE A 44 25.14 1.51 11.58
C PHE A 44 25.16 1.19 13.07
N LEU A 45 23.97 0.93 13.63
CA LEU A 45 23.80 0.34 14.96
C LEU A 45 23.22 -1.05 14.78
N ARG A 46 23.78 -2.04 15.48
CA ARG A 46 23.21 -3.38 15.58
C ARG A 46 21.95 -3.33 16.45
N PHE A 47 21.15 -4.38 16.38
CA PHE A 47 20.07 -4.59 17.34
C PHE A 47 20.65 -5.23 18.61
N GLU A 48 20.06 -4.93 19.76
CA GLU A 48 20.27 -5.79 20.93
C GLU A 48 19.57 -7.14 20.72
N ASP A 49 19.94 -8.16 21.50
CA ASP A 49 19.49 -9.54 21.27
C ASP A 49 17.96 -9.67 21.21
N ALA A 50 17.25 -9.06 22.17
CA ALA A 50 15.77 -9.09 22.21
C ALA A 50 15.14 -8.34 21.02
N ALA A 51 15.76 -7.22 20.59
CA ALA A 51 15.31 -6.48 19.42
C ALA A 51 15.51 -7.27 18.12
N GLN A 52 16.63 -8.00 18.02
CA GLN A 52 16.95 -8.86 16.89
C GLN A 52 15.96 -10.01 16.78
N GLU A 53 15.65 -10.69 17.90
CA GLU A 53 14.65 -11.77 17.94
C GLU A 53 13.26 -11.28 17.47
N ALA A 54 12.79 -10.15 18.01
CA ALA A 54 11.51 -9.57 17.63
C ALA A 54 11.46 -9.18 16.14
N PHE A 55 12.56 -8.61 15.62
CA PHE A 55 12.65 -8.25 14.21
C PHE A 55 12.69 -9.46 13.28
N ASP A 56 13.43 -10.51 13.65
CA ASP A 56 13.59 -11.70 12.83
C ASP A 56 12.30 -12.49 12.71
N GLU A 57 11.56 -12.65 13.81
CA GLU A 57 10.25 -13.31 13.76
C GLU A 57 9.26 -12.53 12.87
N TRP A 58 9.17 -11.20 13.06
CA TRP A 58 8.34 -10.36 12.19
C TRP A 58 8.78 -10.43 10.72
N ARG A 59 10.09 -10.39 10.45
CA ARG A 59 10.62 -10.40 9.09
C ARG A 59 10.33 -11.73 8.40
N LYS A 60 10.46 -12.84 9.13
CA LYS A 60 10.10 -14.17 8.65
C LYS A 60 8.63 -14.24 8.24
N GLU A 61 7.72 -13.74 9.06
CA GLU A 61 6.29 -13.64 8.72
C GLU A 61 6.05 -12.78 7.47
N LEU A 62 6.70 -11.62 7.38
CA LEU A 62 6.61 -10.75 6.20
C LEU A 62 7.05 -11.49 4.93
N GLU A 63 8.21 -12.16 4.93
CA GLU A 63 8.73 -12.87 3.76
C GLU A 63 7.83 -14.05 3.35
N MET A 64 7.28 -14.80 4.31
CA MET A 64 6.33 -15.87 4.02
C MET A 64 5.09 -15.31 3.31
N ARG A 65 4.55 -14.20 3.79
CA ARG A 65 3.37 -13.55 3.19
C ARG A 65 3.64 -12.98 1.81
N LEU A 66 4.80 -12.37 1.60
CA LEU A 66 5.20 -11.83 0.28
C LEU A 66 5.37 -12.94 -0.77
N ARG A 67 5.74 -14.16 -0.35
CA ARG A 67 5.92 -15.31 -1.26
C ARG A 67 4.70 -16.22 -1.36
N GLY A 68 3.66 -15.98 -0.56
CA GLY A 68 2.48 -16.84 -0.48
C GLY A 68 1.54 -16.76 -1.67
N GLY A 69 1.64 -15.71 -2.50
CA GLY A 69 0.80 -15.52 -3.70
C GLY A 69 -0.60 -14.95 -3.43
N ASP A 70 -0.99 -14.79 -2.16
CA ASP A 70 -2.32 -14.28 -1.77
C ASP A 70 -2.46 -12.75 -1.85
N LEU A 71 -1.36 -12.03 -2.06
CA LEU A 71 -1.35 -10.57 -2.14
C LEU A 71 -1.48 -10.11 -3.59
N SER A 72 -2.17 -8.99 -3.81
CA SER A 72 -2.11 -8.33 -5.12
C SER A 72 -0.68 -7.82 -5.39
N PRO A 73 -0.22 -7.77 -6.66
CA PRO A 73 1.14 -7.32 -6.98
C PRO A 73 1.47 -5.93 -6.42
N ALA A 74 0.49 -5.03 -6.41
CA ALA A 74 0.65 -3.68 -5.86
C ALA A 74 0.83 -3.68 -4.34
N LEU A 75 0.03 -4.48 -3.61
CA LEU A 75 0.14 -4.59 -2.15
C LEU A 75 1.43 -5.33 -1.75
N GLU A 76 1.81 -6.38 -2.49
CA GLU A 76 3.08 -7.08 -2.31
C GLU A 76 4.27 -6.12 -2.46
N SER A 77 4.33 -5.36 -3.56
CA SER A 77 5.36 -4.34 -3.80
C SER A 77 5.40 -3.27 -2.70
N HIS A 78 4.24 -2.88 -2.17
CA HIS A 78 4.15 -1.94 -1.07
C HIS A 78 4.76 -2.51 0.21
N LEU A 79 4.34 -3.71 0.61
CA LEU A 79 4.81 -4.36 1.85
C LEU A 79 6.28 -4.79 1.76
N ALA A 80 6.80 -5.10 0.57
CA ALA A 80 8.22 -5.37 0.35
C ALA A 80 9.14 -4.22 0.81
N LYS A 81 8.65 -2.98 0.80
CA LYS A 81 9.40 -1.80 1.28
C LYS A 81 9.56 -1.80 2.80
N PHE A 82 8.77 -2.59 3.53
CA PHE A 82 8.81 -2.62 4.99
C PHE A 82 10.12 -3.22 5.51
N ARG A 83 10.81 -4.04 4.71
CA ARG A 83 12.18 -4.52 4.97
C ARG A 83 13.15 -3.41 5.34
N LYS A 84 12.99 -2.23 4.72
CA LYS A 84 13.78 -1.03 5.01
C LYS A 84 13.10 -0.11 6.02
N LEU A 85 11.77 0.04 5.92
CA LEU A 85 11.02 0.96 6.77
C LEU A 85 11.13 0.63 8.26
N VAL A 86 10.91 -0.64 8.63
CA VAL A 86 10.90 -1.05 10.04
C VAL A 86 12.24 -0.78 10.74
N PRO A 87 13.40 -1.24 10.24
CA PRO A 87 14.67 -0.95 10.90
C PRO A 87 15.00 0.55 10.90
N ALA A 88 14.61 1.30 9.87
CA ALA A 88 14.79 2.76 9.85
C ALA A 88 13.94 3.48 10.91
N LEU A 89 12.69 3.06 11.10
CA LEU A 89 11.81 3.59 12.15
C LEU A 89 12.31 3.22 13.55
N ALA A 90 12.80 1.99 13.72
CA ALA A 90 13.38 1.54 14.98
C ALA A 90 14.61 2.38 15.35
N LEU A 91 15.54 2.54 14.42
CA LEU A 91 16.73 3.39 14.62
C LEU A 91 16.35 4.84 14.93
N THR A 92 15.45 5.43 14.15
CA THR A 92 14.98 6.81 14.37
C THR A 92 14.36 6.97 15.74
N SER A 93 13.50 6.02 16.14
CA SER A 93 12.86 6.02 17.45
C SER A 93 13.87 5.87 18.59
N HIS A 94 14.85 4.99 18.44
CA HIS A 94 15.90 4.77 19.45
C HIS A 94 16.72 6.03 19.69
N LEU A 95 17.18 6.67 18.61
CA LEU A 95 17.96 7.90 18.67
C LEU A 95 17.13 9.08 19.20
N ALA A 96 15.86 9.21 18.77
CA ALA A 96 14.95 10.24 19.26
C ALA A 96 14.68 10.13 20.76
N ASP A 97 14.65 8.90 21.30
CA ASP A 97 14.54 8.62 22.73
C ASP A 97 15.88 8.84 23.49
N GLY A 98 16.97 9.19 22.79
CA GLY A 98 18.30 9.40 23.38
C GLY A 98 19.13 8.11 23.52
N GLY A 99 18.69 7.02 22.90
CA GLY A 99 19.42 5.76 22.85
C GLY A 99 20.77 5.89 22.15
N ARG A 100 21.72 5.08 22.60
CA ARG A 100 23.07 4.91 22.04
C ARG A 100 23.42 3.43 22.02
N GLY A 101 24.39 3.04 21.23
CA GLY A 101 24.75 1.64 21.04
C GLY A 101 23.59 0.85 20.42
N PRO A 102 23.50 -0.46 20.68
CA PRO A 102 22.50 -1.31 20.07
C PRO A 102 21.07 -0.76 20.17
N VAL A 103 20.30 -0.88 19.08
CA VAL A 103 18.90 -0.43 19.02
C VAL A 103 18.05 -1.30 19.93
N SER A 104 17.31 -0.64 20.81
CA SER A 104 16.50 -1.31 21.84
C SER A 104 15.27 -2.03 21.29
N GLU A 105 14.85 -3.08 21.99
CA GLU A 105 13.63 -3.85 21.71
C GLU A 105 12.42 -2.92 21.69
N ARG A 106 12.33 -2.01 22.67
CA ARG A 106 11.26 -1.01 22.75
C ARG A 106 11.13 -0.20 21.46
N ALA A 107 12.25 0.16 20.83
CA ALA A 107 12.24 0.92 19.59
C ALA A 107 11.78 0.06 18.40
N VAL A 108 12.18 -1.21 18.34
CA VAL A 108 11.70 -2.17 17.33
C VAL A 108 10.20 -2.44 17.49
N ILE A 109 9.71 -2.73 18.69
CA ILE A 109 8.28 -2.95 18.95
C ILE A 109 7.44 -1.72 18.55
N ARG A 110 7.93 -0.51 18.84
CA ARG A 110 7.27 0.73 18.39
C ARG A 110 7.22 0.82 16.87
N ALA A 111 8.32 0.53 16.20
CA ALA A 111 8.39 0.52 14.74
C ALA A 111 7.43 -0.51 14.11
N LEU A 112 7.35 -1.70 14.70
CA LEU A 112 6.42 -2.76 14.29
C LEU A 112 4.96 -2.33 14.45
N ALA A 113 4.61 -1.65 15.55
CA ALA A 113 3.27 -1.11 15.75
C ALA A 113 2.90 -0.06 14.69
N ILE A 114 3.84 0.83 14.34
CA ILE A 114 3.65 1.82 13.26
C ILE A 114 3.49 1.10 11.91
N ALA A 115 4.31 0.08 11.64
CA ALA A 115 4.22 -0.70 10.41
C ALA A 115 2.87 -1.42 10.29
N ALA A 116 2.37 -2.03 11.36
CA ALA A 116 1.06 -2.66 11.38
C ALA A 116 -0.08 -1.67 11.06
N TYR A 117 -0.01 -0.46 11.63
CA TYR A 117 -0.96 0.62 11.30
C TYR A 117 -0.86 1.04 9.83
N ALA A 118 0.36 1.23 9.32
CA ALA A 118 0.61 1.62 7.93
C ALA A 118 0.14 0.55 6.94
N GLU A 119 0.37 -0.72 7.23
CA GLU A 119 -0.16 -1.84 6.44
C GLU A 119 -1.69 -1.84 6.43
N ALA A 120 -2.33 -1.69 7.59
CA ALA A 120 -3.79 -1.63 7.65
C ALA A 120 -4.35 -0.49 6.80
N HIS A 121 -3.66 0.66 6.78
CA HIS A 121 -4.00 1.77 5.89
C HIS A 121 -3.79 1.42 4.41
N ALA A 122 -2.63 0.87 4.05
CA ALA A 122 -2.34 0.45 2.68
C ALA A 122 -3.38 -0.54 2.15
N ARG A 123 -3.76 -1.55 2.95
CA ARG A 123 -4.82 -2.50 2.61
C ARG A 123 -6.14 -1.82 2.28
N ARG A 124 -6.56 -0.82 3.06
CA ARG A 124 -7.77 -0.04 2.77
C ARG A 124 -7.65 0.70 1.44
N CYS A 125 -6.53 1.38 1.19
CA CYS A 125 -6.29 2.11 -0.05
C CYS A 125 -6.33 1.18 -1.28
N TYR A 126 -5.61 0.06 -1.25
CA TYR A 126 -5.58 -0.89 -2.37
C TYR A 126 -6.91 -1.63 -2.54
N SER A 127 -7.63 -1.93 -1.44
CA SER A 127 -8.97 -2.52 -1.52
C SER A 127 -10.00 -1.57 -2.14
N ALA A 128 -9.89 -0.25 -1.89
CA ALA A 128 -10.80 0.74 -2.46
C ALA A 128 -10.69 0.80 -4.00
N GLY A 129 -9.48 0.66 -4.55
CA GLY A 129 -9.26 0.52 -5.99
C GLY A 129 -9.95 -0.72 -6.56
N ALA A 130 -9.70 -1.89 -5.96
CA ALA A 130 -10.33 -3.13 -6.38
C ALA A 130 -11.87 -3.09 -6.27
N MET A 131 -12.41 -2.43 -5.25
CA MET A 131 -13.87 -2.24 -5.11
C MET A 131 -14.44 -1.33 -6.19
N ALA A 132 -13.69 -0.32 -6.65
CA ALA A 132 -14.11 0.52 -7.77
C ALA A 132 -14.14 -0.28 -9.08
N ASP A 133 -13.16 -1.15 -9.33
CA ASP A 133 -13.13 -2.02 -10.50
C ASP A 133 -14.32 -3.01 -10.50
N VAL A 134 -14.62 -3.61 -9.35
CA VAL A 134 -15.80 -4.48 -9.18
C VAL A 134 -17.11 -3.69 -9.35
N ALA A 135 -17.18 -2.44 -8.88
CA ALA A 135 -18.35 -1.59 -9.08
C ALA A 135 -18.56 -1.24 -10.57
N ALA A 136 -17.48 -0.92 -11.30
CA ALA A 136 -17.52 -0.71 -12.74
C ALA A 136 -17.99 -1.98 -13.48
N ALA A 137 -17.44 -3.16 -13.14
CA ALA A 137 -17.87 -4.44 -13.71
C ALA A 137 -19.38 -4.70 -13.47
N LYS A 138 -19.87 -4.47 -12.24
CA LYS A 138 -21.30 -4.59 -11.91
C LYS A 138 -22.18 -3.61 -12.69
N ALA A 139 -21.72 -2.37 -12.88
CA ALA A 139 -22.44 -1.37 -13.66
C ALA A 139 -22.52 -1.78 -15.14
N ILE A 140 -21.42 -2.25 -15.74
CA ILE A 140 -21.40 -2.78 -17.11
C ILE A 140 -22.41 -3.93 -17.27
N VAL A 141 -22.39 -4.90 -16.35
CA VAL A 141 -23.34 -6.02 -16.32
C VAL A 141 -24.79 -5.53 -16.26
N SER A 142 -25.07 -4.52 -15.43
CA SER A 142 -26.40 -3.92 -15.33
C SER A 142 -26.84 -3.33 -16.67
N HIS A 143 -25.99 -2.53 -17.32
CA HIS A 143 -26.31 -1.92 -18.61
C HIS A 143 -26.43 -2.92 -19.77
N ILE A 144 -25.71 -4.05 -19.71
CA ILE A 144 -25.93 -5.17 -20.62
C ILE A 144 -27.33 -5.76 -20.42
N ARG A 145 -27.73 -6.05 -19.17
CA ARG A 145 -29.06 -6.61 -18.86
C ARG A 145 -30.21 -5.69 -19.24
N HIS A 146 -30.03 -4.38 -19.13
CA HIS A 146 -31.03 -3.40 -19.55
C HIS A 146 -31.06 -3.17 -21.07
N GLY A 147 -30.09 -3.73 -21.82
CA GLY A 147 -29.99 -3.59 -23.28
C GLY A 147 -29.37 -2.27 -23.74
N ASP A 148 -28.80 -1.50 -22.83
CA ASP A 148 -28.09 -0.25 -23.13
C ASP A 148 -26.75 -0.53 -23.83
N LEU A 149 -26.05 -1.58 -23.38
CA LEU A 149 -24.85 -2.10 -24.01
C LEU A 149 -25.18 -3.34 -24.83
N LYS A 150 -24.90 -3.27 -26.14
CA LYS A 150 -25.23 -4.31 -27.11
C LYS A 150 -24.00 -5.13 -27.49
N GLU A 151 -24.24 -6.30 -28.07
CA GLU A 151 -23.18 -7.16 -28.61
C GLU A 151 -22.19 -6.36 -29.48
N GLY A 152 -20.90 -6.50 -29.21
CA GLY A 152 -19.84 -5.79 -29.93
C GLY A 152 -19.60 -4.35 -29.45
N PHE A 153 -20.10 -3.95 -28.28
CA PHE A 153 -19.80 -2.63 -27.70
C PHE A 153 -18.31 -2.45 -27.42
N SER A 154 -17.84 -1.21 -27.43
CA SER A 154 -16.47 -0.83 -27.10
C SER A 154 -16.38 -0.16 -25.72
N LEU A 155 -15.16 -0.03 -25.19
CA LEU A 155 -14.91 0.78 -23.97
C LEU A 155 -15.49 2.20 -24.10
N ARG A 156 -15.41 2.79 -25.30
CA ARG A 156 -15.96 4.12 -25.56
C ARG A 156 -17.49 4.15 -25.43
N ASP A 157 -18.17 3.08 -25.84
CA ASP A 157 -19.63 2.98 -25.72
C ASP A 157 -20.05 2.86 -24.24
N ALA A 158 -19.30 2.11 -23.44
CA ALA A 158 -19.51 2.01 -22.00
C ALA A 158 -19.33 3.35 -21.25
N MET A 159 -18.42 4.20 -21.72
CA MET A 159 -18.18 5.52 -21.12
C MET A 159 -19.06 6.64 -21.69
N ARG A 160 -19.76 6.42 -22.80
CA ARG A 160 -20.38 7.50 -23.58
C ARG A 160 -21.44 8.29 -22.83
N ASN A 161 -22.15 7.63 -21.90
CA ASN A 161 -23.31 8.18 -21.21
C ASN A 161 -23.00 8.65 -19.78
N ASP A 162 -21.72 8.68 -19.38
CA ASP A 162 -21.27 9.07 -18.03
C ASP A 162 -22.08 8.39 -16.89
N TRP A 163 -22.39 7.10 -17.08
CA TRP A 163 -23.15 6.34 -16.10
C TRP A 163 -22.40 6.25 -14.77
N SER A 164 -23.15 6.13 -13.68
CA SER A 164 -22.56 5.97 -12.34
C SER A 164 -21.62 4.77 -12.33
N HIS A 165 -20.42 4.97 -11.77
CA HIS A 165 -19.31 4.00 -11.76
C HIS A 165 -18.64 3.72 -13.12
N LEU A 166 -18.98 4.47 -14.18
CA LEU A 166 -18.40 4.34 -15.53
C LEU A 166 -17.86 5.65 -16.10
N THR A 167 -17.42 6.55 -15.23
CA THR A 167 -16.91 7.88 -15.58
C THR A 167 -15.38 7.94 -15.71
N ASP A 168 -14.66 7.02 -15.06
CA ASP A 168 -13.20 6.95 -15.10
C ASP A 168 -12.74 5.87 -16.09
N ARG A 169 -11.82 6.23 -16.99
CA ARG A 169 -11.39 5.35 -18.07
C ARG A 169 -10.67 4.10 -17.57
N ASP A 170 -9.79 4.27 -16.60
CA ASP A 170 -8.94 3.17 -16.12
C ASP A 170 -9.78 2.18 -15.31
N GLN A 171 -10.73 2.67 -14.50
CA GLN A 171 -11.71 1.84 -13.79
C GLN A 171 -12.64 1.08 -14.75
N VAL A 172 -13.14 1.73 -15.81
CA VAL A 172 -13.97 1.06 -16.81
C VAL A 172 -13.18 -0.03 -17.54
N SER A 173 -11.91 0.25 -17.87
CA SER A 173 -11.02 -0.75 -18.47
C SER A 173 -10.81 -1.94 -17.54
N ALA A 174 -10.47 -1.68 -16.27
CA ALA A 174 -10.27 -2.74 -15.27
C ALA A 174 -11.54 -3.56 -15.03
N GLY A 175 -12.72 -2.93 -15.02
CA GLY A 175 -14.00 -3.61 -14.92
C GLY A 175 -14.31 -4.49 -16.14
N LEU A 176 -13.96 -4.05 -17.34
CA LEU A 176 -14.08 -4.85 -18.57
C LEU A 176 -13.13 -6.04 -18.57
N ASP A 177 -11.87 -5.82 -18.19
CA ASP A 177 -10.85 -6.87 -18.10
C ASP A 177 -11.26 -7.94 -17.07
N LEU A 178 -11.79 -7.52 -15.90
CA LEU A 178 -12.35 -8.44 -14.89
C LEU A 178 -13.50 -9.30 -15.45
N LEU A 179 -14.39 -8.72 -16.25
CA LEU A 179 -15.48 -9.48 -16.87
C LEU A 179 -14.98 -10.44 -17.95
N VAL A 180 -13.87 -10.13 -18.62
CA VAL A 180 -13.22 -11.05 -19.56
C VAL A 180 -12.57 -12.21 -18.81
N ASP A 181 -11.85 -11.93 -17.73
CA ASP A 181 -11.20 -12.95 -16.90
C ASP A 181 -12.23 -13.92 -16.28
N LEU A 182 -13.42 -13.43 -15.96
CA LEU A 182 -14.53 -14.24 -15.45
C LEU A 182 -15.32 -14.99 -16.54
N ASP A 183 -14.96 -14.84 -17.82
CA ASP A 183 -15.65 -15.40 -18.99
C ASP A 183 -17.08 -14.85 -19.20
N TRP A 184 -17.38 -13.64 -18.70
CA TRP A 184 -18.65 -12.96 -18.94
C TRP A 184 -18.63 -12.19 -20.27
N LEU A 185 -17.45 -11.70 -20.66
CA LEU A 185 -17.19 -11.02 -21.92
C LEU A 185 -16.03 -11.69 -22.67
N ALA A 186 -16.01 -11.57 -23.99
CA ALA A 186 -14.87 -11.93 -24.82
C ALA A 186 -14.34 -10.70 -25.55
N ALA A 187 -13.08 -10.34 -25.32
CA ALA A 187 -12.44 -9.21 -26.00
C ALA A 187 -11.95 -9.62 -27.39
N LYS A 188 -12.27 -8.79 -28.41
CA LYS A 188 -11.82 -8.97 -29.78
C LYS A 188 -11.24 -7.67 -30.32
N THR A 189 -9.99 -7.71 -30.76
CA THR A 189 -9.35 -6.58 -31.43
C THR A 189 -9.73 -6.56 -32.90
N ILE A 190 -10.34 -5.47 -33.35
CA ILE A 190 -10.67 -5.21 -34.75
C ILE A 190 -9.69 -4.19 -35.35
N ARG A 191 -9.22 -4.48 -36.56
CA ARG A 191 -8.47 -3.51 -37.35
C ARG A 191 -9.44 -2.46 -37.87
N THR A 192 -9.20 -1.21 -37.52
CA THR A 192 -9.89 -0.07 -38.13
C THR A 192 -8.96 0.54 -39.17
N GLY A 193 -9.45 1.46 -40.00
CA GLY A 193 -8.58 2.25 -40.90
C GLY A 193 -7.52 3.11 -40.19
N GLY A 194 -7.50 3.10 -38.85
CA GLY A 194 -6.52 3.75 -37.97
C GLY A 194 -6.11 2.85 -36.79
N ARG A 195 -6.11 3.40 -35.55
CA ARG A 195 -5.74 2.64 -34.34
C ARG A 195 -6.70 1.46 -34.13
N PRO A 196 -6.20 0.21 -33.95
CA PRO A 196 -7.04 -0.94 -33.65
C PRO A 196 -7.97 -0.66 -32.47
N SER A 197 -9.22 -1.13 -32.56
CA SER A 197 -10.23 -0.96 -31.53
C SER A 197 -10.55 -2.31 -30.89
N THR A 198 -10.79 -2.33 -29.59
CA THR A 198 -11.27 -3.52 -28.88
C THR A 198 -12.79 -3.45 -28.77
N ILE A 199 -13.46 -4.52 -29.19
CA ILE A 199 -14.90 -4.72 -29.00
C ILE A 199 -15.12 -5.93 -28.09
N PHE A 200 -16.23 -5.92 -27.34
CA PHE A 200 -16.57 -6.96 -26.39
C PHE A 200 -17.81 -7.72 -26.86
N SER A 201 -17.68 -9.05 -26.89
CA SER A 201 -18.79 -9.97 -27.11
C SER A 201 -19.35 -10.45 -25.77
N ILE A 202 -20.67 -10.53 -25.66
CA ILE A 202 -21.36 -10.89 -24.42
C ILE A 202 -21.54 -12.40 -24.38
N ASN A 203 -21.12 -13.06 -23.30
CA ASN A 203 -21.33 -14.50 -23.15
C ASN A 203 -22.81 -14.78 -22.82
N PRO A 204 -23.59 -15.43 -23.70
CA PRO A 204 -25.02 -15.66 -23.46
C PRO A 204 -25.30 -16.54 -22.23
N LYS A 205 -24.32 -17.35 -21.81
CA LYS A 205 -24.44 -18.22 -20.63
C LYS A 205 -24.29 -17.47 -19.30
N ALA A 206 -23.66 -16.29 -19.33
CA ALA A 206 -23.42 -15.47 -18.15
C ALA A 206 -24.62 -14.55 -17.79
N PHE A 207 -25.57 -14.37 -18.72
CA PHE A 207 -26.72 -13.47 -18.58
C PHE A 207 -28.04 -14.20 -18.87
N PRO A 208 -28.49 -15.12 -17.98
CA PRO A 208 -29.77 -15.80 -18.11
C PRO A 208 -30.98 -14.87 -17.91
#